data_AF-A0A060YW82-F1
#
_entry.id   AF-A0A060YW82-F1
#
_cell.length_a   1.000
_cell.length_b   1.000
_cell.length_c   1.000
_cell.angle_alpha   90.00
_cell.angle_beta   90.00
_cell.angle_gamma   90.00
#
_symmetry.space_group_name_H-M   'P 1'
#
loop_
_entity.id
_entity.type
_entity.pdbx_description
1 polymer ?
#
loop_
_entity_poly.entity_id
_entity_poly.type
_entity_poly.pdbx_seq_one_letter_code
_entity_poly.pdbx_strand_id
1 'polypeptide(L)' 'LHELVKHEENGLIFKDSEELSGQLKSLLWDFPGCEDEGKLGQFRRNLRASGGQRWDQNWDQNVLPLLTAP' A
#
# COMPACT_ATOMS: atom_id res chain seq x y z
N LEU A 1 6.25 7.03 -14.51
CA LEU A 1 5.47 6.88 -13.27
C LEU A 1 6.25 5.96 -12.35
N HIS A 2 6.65 6.41 -11.16
CA HIS A 2 7.10 5.46 -10.14
C HIS A 2 5.84 4.73 -9.66
N GLU A 3 5.77 3.42 -9.87
CA GLU A 3 4.61 2.63 -9.45
C GLU A 3 4.35 2.82 -7.95
N LEU A 4 3.08 3.05 -7.60
CA LEU A 4 2.66 3.25 -6.21
C LEU A 4 2.84 1.98 -5.38
N VAL A 5 2.80 0.81 -6.00
CA VAL A 5 3.08 -0.47 -5.38
C VAL A 5 4.43 -0.96 -5.87
N LYS A 6 5.31 -1.26 -4.92
CA LYS A 6 6.61 -1.89 -5.11
C LYS A 6 6.54 -3.28 -4.50
N HIS A 7 6.85 -4.27 -5.33
CA HIS A 7 6.82 -5.68 -4.94
C HIS A 7 7.67 -5.92 -3.68
N GLU A 8 7.09 -6.59 -2.69
CA GLU A 8 7.68 -6.90 -1.37
C GLU A 8 8.05 -5.71 -0.48
N GLU A 9 7.87 -4.47 -0.94
CA GLU A 9 8.07 -3.30 -0.09
C GLU A 9 6.77 -2.84 0.55
N ASN A 10 5.76 -2.52 -0.26
CA ASN A 10 4.49 -1.98 0.23
C ASN A 10 3.26 -2.78 -0.25
N GLY A 11 3.51 -3.86 -0.98
CA GLY A 11 2.51 -4.81 -1.42
C GLY A 11 3.13 -5.99 -2.15
N LEU A 12 2.29 -6.92 -2.58
CA LEU A 12 2.68 -8.01 -3.47
C LEU A 12 2.03 -7.78 -4.83
N ILE A 13 2.78 -8.13 -5.87
CA ILE A 13 2.30 -8.13 -7.25
C ILE A 13 2.09 -9.60 -7.61
N PHE A 14 1.03 -9.90 -8.34
CA PHE A 14 0.71 -11.24 -8.80
C PHE A 14 0.34 -11.19 -10.27
N LYS A 15 0.66 -12.24 -11.01
CA LYS A 15 0.36 -12.37 -12.44
C LYS A 15 -0.91 -13.16 -12.73
N ASP A 16 -1.31 -14.02 -11.80
CA ASP A 16 -2.42 -14.95 -11.97
C ASP A 16 -3.16 -15.24 -10.65
N SER A 17 -4.29 -15.93 -10.76
CA SER A 17 -5.15 -16.28 -9.63
C SER A 17 -4.49 -17.26 -8.66
N GLU A 18 -3.59 -18.12 -9.15
CA GLU A 18 -2.92 -19.11 -8.31
C GLU A 18 -1.94 -18.42 -7.38
N GLU A 19 -1.11 -17.53 -7.92
CA GLU A 19 -0.19 -16.68 -7.18
C GLU A 19 -0.93 -15.80 -6.17
N LEU A 20 -2.03 -15.14 -6.57
CA LEU A 20 -2.87 -14.37 -5.64
C LEU A 20 -3.35 -15.24 -4.47
N SER A 21 -3.87 -16.43 -4.75
CA SER A 21 -4.40 -17.32 -3.72
C SER A 21 -3.31 -17.79 -2.75
N GLY A 22 -2.10 -18.05 -3.25
CA GLY A 22 -0.94 -18.42 -2.44
C GLY A 22 -0.48 -17.27 -1.56
N GLN A 23 -0.42 -16.06 -2.12
CA GLN A 23 -0.08 -14.84 -1.38
C GLN A 23 -1.09 -14.56 -0.26
N LEU A 24 -2.40 -14.66 -0.52
CA LEU A 24 -3.44 -14.49 0.50
C LEU A 24 -3.31 -15.51 1.64
N LYS A 25 -3.11 -16.79 1.32
CA LYS A 25 -2.89 -17.83 2.33
C LYS A 25 -1.68 -17.52 3.19
N SER A 26 -0.56 -17.11 2.58
CA SER A 26 0.66 -16.76 3.31
C SER A 26 0.51 -15.50 4.17
N LEU A 27 -0.26 -14.51 3.70
CA LEU A 27 -0.48 -13.25 4.42
C LEU A 27 -1.40 -13.43 5.63
N LEU A 28 -2.41 -14.28 5.50
CA LEU A 28 -3.45 -14.48 6.51
C LEU A 28 -3.24 -15.73 7.37
N TRP A 29 -2.18 -16.50 7.12
CA TRP A 29 -1.80 -17.61 7.98
C TRP A 29 -1.53 -17.08 9.39
N ASP A 30 -2.27 -17.58 10.37
CA ASP A 30 -2.20 -17.18 11.78
C ASP A 30 -2.64 -15.72 12.06
N PHE A 31 -3.46 -15.14 11.18
CA PHE A 31 -4.13 -13.87 11.49
C PHE A 31 -5.28 -14.11 12.51
N PRO A 32 -5.40 -13.31 13.60
CA PRO A 32 -4.67 -12.08 13.91
C PRO A 32 -3.44 -12.25 14.83
N GLY A 33 -3.06 -13.48 15.21
CA GLY A 33 -1.97 -13.76 16.16
C GLY A 33 -0.61 -13.17 15.77
N CYS A 34 -0.33 -13.00 14.48
CA CYS A 34 0.89 -12.40 13.94
C CYS A 34 0.68 -11.01 13.29
N GLU A 35 -0.37 -10.24 13.65
CA GLU A 35 -0.73 -9.00 12.93
C GLU A 35 0.42 -7.98 12.82
N ASP A 36 1.23 -7.82 13.88
CA ASP A 36 2.33 -6.85 13.91
C ASP A 36 3.69 -7.44 13.50
N GLU A 37 3.88 -8.76 13.61
CA GLU A 37 5.16 -9.43 13.32
C GLU A 37 5.21 -10.05 11.91
N GLY A 38 4.06 -10.34 11.30
CA GLY A 38 3.96 -10.96 9.99
C GLY A 38 4.21 -10.00 8.81
N LYS A 39 4.20 -10.56 7.60
CA LYS A 39 4.36 -9.82 6.33
C LYS A 39 3.36 -8.66 6.18
N LEU A 40 2.12 -8.84 6.66
CA LEU A 40 1.10 -7.78 6.66
C LEU A 40 1.50 -6.59 7.54
N GLY A 41 2.03 -6.85 8.74
CA GLY A 41 2.53 -5.81 9.64
C GLY A 41 3.71 -5.06 9.03
N GLN A 42 4.62 -5.77 8.35
CA GLN A 42 5.73 -5.18 7.63
C GLN A 42 5.25 -4.25 6.49
N PHE A 43 4.33 -4.70 5.64
CA PHE A 43 3.79 -3.85 4.56
C PHE A 43 3.06 -2.63 5.10
N ARG A 44 2.29 -2.76 6.18
CA ARG A 44 1.64 -1.62 6.85
C ARG A 44 2.65 -0.59 7.35
N ARG A 45 3.76 -1.03 7.95
CA ARG A 45 4.85 -0.14 8.38
C ARG A 45 5.50 0.55 7.19
N ASN A 46 5.83 -0.21 6.16
CA ASN A 46 6.45 0.32 4.96
C ASN A 46 5.53 1.31 4.24
N LEU A 47 4.23 1.07 4.16
CA LEU A 47 3.25 2.03 3.63
C LEU A 47 3.20 3.33 4.44
N ARG A 48 3.29 3.26 5.77
CA ARG A 48 3.35 4.44 6.64
C ARG A 48 4.67 5.21 6.49
N ALA A 49 5.78 4.49 6.35
CA ALA A 49 7.13 5.07 6.25
C ALA A 49 7.43 5.62 4.84
N SER A 50 6.95 4.94 3.80
CA SER A 50 7.04 5.38 2.40
C SER A 50 6.04 6.48 2.06
N GLY A 51 5.54 7.19 3.08
CA GLY A 51 4.56 8.26 3.04
C GLY A 51 4.91 9.35 2.05
N GLY A 52 4.66 9.07 0.77
CA GLY A 52 4.39 10.09 -0.23
C GLY A 52 3.18 10.90 0.23
N GLN A 53 3.06 12.08 -0.36
CA GLN A 53 1.95 12.97 -0.08
C GLN A 53 0.63 12.22 -0.19
N ARG A 54 -0.11 12.16 0.92
CA ARG A 54 -1.40 11.50 0.94
C ARG A 54 -2.32 12.16 -0.09
N TRP A 55 -3.27 11.41 -0.62
CA TRP A 55 -4.15 11.88 -1.69
C TRP A 55 -4.86 13.20 -1.34
N ASP A 56 -5.34 13.33 -0.10
CA ASP A 56 -5.94 14.54 0.45
C ASP A 56 -4.96 15.73 0.42
N GLN A 57 -3.75 15.56 0.95
CA GLN A 57 -2.73 16.61 0.87
C GLN A 57 -2.34 16.94 -0.57
N ASN A 58 -2.26 15.96 -1.46
CA ASN A 58 -1.88 16.15 -2.86
C ASN A 58 -2.96 16.93 -3.63
N TRP A 59 -4.22 16.61 -3.34
CA TRP A 59 -5.38 17.31 -3.85
C TRP A 59 -5.38 18.78 -3.43
N ASP A 60 -5.21 19.06 -2.13
CA ASP A 60 -5.23 20.42 -1.58
C ASP A 60 -4.09 21.29 -2.12
N GLN A 61 -2.93 20.70 -2.39
CA GLN A 61 -1.77 21.46 -2.87
C GLN A 61 -1.76 21.68 -4.39
N ASN A 62 -2.29 20.74 -5.18
CA ASN A 62 -2.14 20.78 -6.64
C ASN A 62 -3.44 21.07 -7.38
N VAL A 63 -4.57 20.54 -6.92
CA VAL A 63 -5.85 20.63 -7.63
C VAL A 63 -6.70 21.77 -7.09
N LEU A 64 -6.84 21.86 -5.76
CA LEU A 64 -7.65 22.88 -5.12
C LEU A 64 -7.30 24.31 -5.58
N PRO A 65 -6.01 24.73 -5.68
CA PRO A 65 -5.68 26.09 -6.08
C PRO A 65 -6.11 26.43 -7.51
N LEU A 66 -6.18 25.45 -8.41
CA LEU A 66 -6.62 25.64 -9.79
C LEU A 66 -8.13 25.85 -9.90
N LEU A 67 -8.90 25.30 -8.96
CA LEU A 67 -10.36 25.42 -8.92
C LEU A 67 -10.82 26.67 -8.15
N THR A 68 -9.98 27.20 -7.26
CA THR A 68 -10.26 28.39 -6.45
C THR A 68 -9.57 29.66 -6.97
N ALA A 69 -8.74 29.56 -8.01
CA ALA A 69 -8.15 30.71 -8.67
C ALA A 69 -9.25 31.51 -9.42
N PRO A 70 -9.33 32.84 -9.23
CA PRO A 70 -10.32 33.70 -9.86
C PRO A 70 -10.12 33.85 -11.38
#